data_AF-A0A528AFR3-F1
#
_entry.id   AF-A0A528AFR3-F1
#
_cell.length_a   1.000
_cell.length_b   1.000
_cell.length_c   1.000
_cell.angle_alpha   90.00
_cell.angle_beta   90.00
_cell.angle_gamma   90.00
#
_symmetry.space_group_name_H-M   'P 1'
#
loop_
_entity.id
_entity.type
_entity.pdbx_description
1 polymer ?
#
loop_
_entity_poly.entity_id
_entity_poly.type
_entity_poly.pdbx_seq_one_letter_code
_entity_poly.pdbx_strand_id
1 'polypeptide(L)' 'MARVVRFHEHGGPEVLRIENLDIPALGRGEIQIRVKALGLNRAEALLRSGTYI' A
#
# COMPACT_ATOMS: atom_id res chain seq x y z
N MET A 1 -0.87 15.24 2.10
CA MET A 1 -1.47 14.17 1.26
C MET A 1 -0.41 13.31 0.60
N ALA A 2 -0.46 11.99 0.78
CA ALA A 2 0.32 11.00 0.06
C ALA A 2 -0.61 10.22 -0.88
N ARG A 3 -0.15 9.99 -2.11
CA ARG A 3 -0.86 9.16 -3.09
C ARG A 3 -0.45 7.70 -2.90
N VAL A 4 -1.40 6.83 -2.59
CA VAL A 4 -1.18 5.42 -2.27
C VAL A 4 -2.05 4.51 -3.13
N VAL A 5 -1.66 3.24 -3.25
CA VAL A 5 -2.48 2.19 -3.85
C VAL A 5 -3.04 1.31 -2.71
N ARG A 6 -4.35 1.11 -2.65
CA ARG A 6 -5.04 0.30 -1.65
C ARG A 6 -6.04 -0.65 -2.30
N PHE A 7 -6.36 -1.73 -1.59
CA PHE A 7 -7.50 -2.59 -1.85
C PHE A 7 -8.18 -2.87 -0.51
N HIS A 8 -9.50 -3.03 -0.51
CA HIS A 8 -10.31 -3.25 0.70
C HIS A 8 -11.00 -4.62 0.71
N GLU A 9 -10.81 -5.39 -0.36
CA GLU A 9 -11.30 -6.75 -0.55
C GLU A 9 -10.28 -7.54 -1.39
N HIS A 10 -10.27 -8.87 -1.28
CA HIS A 10 -9.45 -9.71 -2.15
C HIS A 10 -10.04 -9.78 -3.56
N GLY A 11 -9.20 -9.89 -4.57
CA GLY A 11 -9.66 -10.03 -5.96
C GLY A 11 -8.54 -10.02 -6.98
N GLY A 12 -8.86 -9.72 -8.25
CA GLY A 12 -7.91 -9.42 -9.32
C GLY A 12 -7.45 -7.95 -9.30
N PRO A 13 -6.62 -7.49 -10.25
CA PRO A 13 -6.07 -6.13 -10.26
C PRO A 13 -7.14 -5.02 -10.18
N GLU A 14 -8.37 -5.32 -10.59
CA GLU A 14 -9.54 -4.45 -10.55
C GLU A 14 -9.92 -3.94 -9.15
N VAL A 15 -9.48 -4.63 -8.08
CA VAL A 15 -9.73 -4.16 -6.70
C VAL A 15 -8.78 -3.04 -6.26
N LEU A 16 -7.74 -2.75 -7.03
CA LEU A 16 -6.75 -1.71 -6.71
C LEU A 16 -7.32 -0.31 -6.96
N ARG A 17 -7.22 0.54 -5.94
CA ARG A 17 -7.66 1.94 -5.97
C ARG A 17 -6.50 2.85 -5.62
N ILE A 18 -6.43 3.98 -6.32
CA ILE A 18 -5.48 5.04 -5.99
C ILE A 18 -6.20 6.04 -5.08
N GLU A 19 -5.65 6.23 -3.89
CA GLU A 19 -6.22 7.09 -2.85
C GLU A 19 -5.23 8.17 -2.45
N ASN A 20 -5.73 9.33 -2.02
CA ASN A 20 -4.94 10.37 -1.37
C ASN A 20 -5.20 10.30 0.13
N LEU A 21 -4.15 10.12 0.92
CA LEU A 21 -4.22 10.03 2.38
C LEU A 21 -3.52 11.20 3.05
N ASP A 22 -4.12 11.72 4.10
CA ASP A 22 -3.41 12.57 5.04
C ASP A 22 -2.55 11.71 5.96
N ILE A 23 -1.29 12.12 6.11
CA ILE A 23 -0.32 11.39 6.92
C ILE A 23 -0.39 11.95 8.34
N PRO A 24 -0.68 11.12 9.35
CA PRO A 24 -0.74 11.58 10.73
C PRO A 24 0.63 12.04 11.23
N ALA A 25 0.65 12.78 12.34
CA ALA A 25 1.88 13.17 13.01
C ALA A 25 2.66 11.92 13.48
N LEU A 26 3.99 12.00 13.41
CA LEU A 26 4.89 10.90 13.81
C LEU A 26 4.83 10.66 15.33
N GLY A 27 4.80 9.37 15.70
CA GLY A 27 4.99 8.91 17.07
C GLY A 27 6.47 8.91 17.49
N ARG A 28 6.71 8.68 18.79
CA ARG A 28 8.07 8.58 19.32
C ARG A 28 8.80 7.37 18.73
N GLY A 29 9.92 7.62 18.07
CA GLY A 29 10.75 6.57 17.44
C GLY A 29 10.34 6.21 16.02
N GLU A 30 9.31 6.83 15.47
CA GLU A 30 8.92 6.66 14.06
C GLU A 30 9.68 7.64 13.16
N ILE A 31 9.82 7.28 11.89
CA ILE A 31 10.35 8.15 10.84
C ILE A 31 9.39 8.19 9.65
N GLN A 32 9.33 9.33 8.95
CA GLN A 32 8.57 9.48 7.72
C GLN A 32 9.52 9.41 6.52
N ILE A 33 9.23 8.50 5.59
CA ILE A 33 10.01 8.34 4.36
C ILE A 33 9.21 8.87 3.17
N ARG A 34 9.82 9.78 2.40
CA ARG A 34 9.30 10.17 1.08
C ARG A 34 9.74 9.14 0.05
N VAL A 35 8.87 8.19 -0.26
CA VAL A 35 9.12 7.14 -1.27
C VAL A 35 9.37 7.78 -2.64
N LYS A 36 10.54 7.48 -3.24
CA LYS A 36 10.91 7.91 -4.60
C LYS A 36 10.74 6.81 -5.64
N ALA A 37 10.91 5.57 -5.22
CA ALA A 37 10.69 4.36 -6.00
C ALA A 37 10.15 3.27 -5.06
N LEU A 38 9.35 2.36 -5.61
CA LEU A 38 8.83 1.18 -4.91
C LEU A 38 9.16 -0.06 -5.73
N GLY A 39 9.62 -1.11 -5.06
CA GLY A 39 9.76 -2.43 -5.66
C GLY A 39 8.40 -3.12 -5.71
N LEU A 40 8.16 -3.92 -6.74
CA LEU A 40 7.01 -4.82 -6.83
C LEU A 40 7.52 -6.26 -6.78
N ASN A 41 6.92 -7.08 -5.93
CA ASN A 41 7.19 -8.50 -5.84
C ASN A 41 5.94 -9.31 -6.22
N ARG A 42 6.13 -10.62 -6.35
CA ARG A 42 5.01 -11.56 -6.47
C ARG A 42 4.13 -11.56 -5.21
N ALA A 43 4.73 -11.27 -4.05
CA ALA A 43 4.06 -11.26 -2.76
C ALA A 43 2.85 -10.31 -2.73
N GLU A 44 2.96 -9.11 -3.30
CA GLU A 44 1.85 -8.14 -3.31
C GLU A 44 0.65 -8.65 -4.12
N ALA A 45 0.91 -9.35 -5.23
CA ALA A 45 -0.16 -9.96 -6.03
C ALA A 45 -0.87 -11.09 -5.27
N LEU A 46 -0.10 -11.93 -4.57
CA LEU A 46 -0.63 -13.03 -3.74
C LEU A 46 -1.40 -12.52 -2.53
N LEU A 47 -0.90 -11.46 -1.87
CA LEU A 47 -1.57 -10.82 -0.74
C LEU A 47 -2.91 -10.22 -1.19
N ARG A 48 -2.92 -9.50 -2.31
CA ARG A 48 -4.14 -8.93 -2.89
C ARG A 48 -5.15 -9.99 -3.33
N SER A 49 -4.70 -11.12 -3.87
CA SER A 49 -5.60 -12.23 -4.24
C SER A 49 -6.05 -13.08 -3.07
N GLY A 50 -5.52 -12.85 -1.85
CA GLY A 50 -5.85 -13.64 -0.66
C GLY A 50 -5.21 -15.03 -0.63
N THR A 51 -4.12 -15.24 -1.37
CA THR A 51 -3.45 -16.55 -1.52
C THR A 51 -1.98 -16.49 -1.09
N TYR A 52 -1.64 -15.60 -0.16
CA TYR A 52 -0.29 -15.44 0.37
C TYR A 52 -0.04 -16.45 1.50
N ILE A 53 1.04 -17.22 1.41
CA ILE A 53 1.47 -18.26 2.36
C ILE A 53 2.81 -17.90 2.98
#